data_AF-A0A7Z9H5B3-F1
#
_entry.id   AF-A0A7Z9H5B3-F1
#
_cell.length_a   1.000
_cell.length_b   1.000
_cell.length_c   1.000
_cell.angle_alpha   90.00
_cell.angle_beta   90.00
_cell.angle_gamma   90.00
#
_symmetry.space_group_name_H-M   'P 1'
#
loop_
_entity.id
_entity.type
_entity.pdbx_description
1 polymer ?
#
loop_
_entity_poly.entity_id
_entity_poly.type
_entity_poly.pdbx_seq_one_letter_code
_entity_poly.pdbx_strand_id
1 'polypeptide(L)'
;VDFDDGFRALVVRANAAEVELETSIAGGKVLDRRPWSQLSPLERLRLFRAVPHSVDGLLGIAFLAEYSGNTEAFEQILLSLHRGEAGRALAEAILDRGNGGIRPPGGYVEYKGRLISAAERDRRVDDVRLKKQREREAIAEMKRLKKSSRIEMVVAYVKTLREQGSFELADNFLRQVIEQADDAEQSAEARRLLQDPLLAFRRLEENGRPSNRVDFFILGEGYPVDDEYQEAFLNSANTCKKLLFSVDPYREYESYFNVTALQLGSPDSGIDRIPGDVEKDTPLDAGVRWQILTCNSSKVFSFTRRFPEAGKDRQAIVICNDYADVATGGGGVSTLSKAGLSVVNHEVGHSLAGLRDEYDYVQGTDPERELVKKREMNVPTSEARPNLMRGSDREDVLSKTFWDYWIDAGEEKWWNHSKVSIFEGGDHTPFNVWRPQMGCMMRDGSGFCVVCMEKMIWTIYRYVSPIDRVEPEPGDIEIKAGEEVVLKVWPMQPRTHDLEVAWTILSFGAQKPVGAGGDGGESASGRGRTRVIDGREAEAAKRVASGQDPSGRTLHAAQFRGKDLDPGWHRVVVEVKDPTIWVIRDEKGLLRDSREWWIHVEG
;
A
#
# COMPACT_ATOMS: atom_id res chain seq x y z
N VAL A 1 -21.77 14.60 30.22
CA VAL A 1 -21.37 14.81 28.81
C VAL A 1 -22.61 15.17 28.01
N ASP A 2 -22.58 16.27 27.27
CA ASP A 2 -23.65 16.69 26.35
C ASP A 2 -23.40 16.06 24.97
N PHE A 3 -24.32 15.23 24.48
CA PHE A 3 -24.27 14.60 23.15
C PHE A 3 -25.07 15.40 22.12
N ASP A 4 -24.79 15.20 20.82
CA ASP A 4 -25.38 16.00 19.72
C ASP A 4 -26.90 15.90 19.60
N ASP A 5 -27.49 14.86 20.17
CA ASP A 5 -28.94 14.66 20.22
C ASP A 5 -29.62 15.42 21.39
N GLY A 6 -28.88 16.29 22.10
CA GLY A 6 -29.38 17.06 23.26
C GLY A 6 -29.45 16.27 24.57
N PHE A 7 -28.92 15.05 24.61
CA PHE A 7 -28.93 14.19 25.79
C PHE A 7 -27.71 14.42 26.70
N ARG A 8 -27.97 14.48 28.01
CA ARG A 8 -26.95 14.48 29.07
C ARG A 8 -26.74 13.09 29.63
N ALA A 9 -25.52 12.58 29.53
CA ALA A 9 -25.13 11.33 30.17
C ALA A 9 -24.00 11.52 31.20
N LEU A 10 -24.07 10.77 32.29
CA LEU A 10 -23.00 10.60 33.27
C LEU A 10 -22.19 9.35 32.91
N VAL A 11 -20.86 9.46 32.88
CA VAL A 11 -20.01 8.27 32.71
C VAL A 11 -19.92 7.54 34.05
N VAL A 12 -20.44 6.31 34.10
CA VAL A 12 -20.44 5.50 35.32
C VAL A 12 -19.22 4.60 35.37
N ARG A 13 -18.82 4.05 34.22
CA ARG A 13 -17.64 3.18 34.10
C ARG A 13 -17.07 3.26 32.69
N ALA A 14 -15.74 3.15 32.58
CA ALA A 14 -15.03 3.04 31.32
C ALA A 14 -13.90 2.02 31.48
N ASN A 15 -13.75 1.09 30.54
CA ASN A 15 -12.66 0.11 30.51
C ASN A 15 -12.13 -0.06 29.08
N ALA A 16 -11.20 -0.98 28.85
CA ALA A 16 -10.56 -1.14 27.54
C ALA A 16 -11.52 -1.57 26.40
N ALA A 17 -12.63 -2.22 26.73
CA ALA A 17 -13.58 -2.76 25.77
C ALA A 17 -14.79 -1.84 25.55
N GLU A 18 -15.27 -1.18 26.60
CA GLU A 18 -16.57 -0.48 26.59
C GLU A 18 -16.64 0.73 27.53
N VAL A 19 -17.63 1.59 27.30
CA VAL A 19 -18.08 2.64 28.22
C VAL A 19 -19.51 2.40 28.66
N GLU A 20 -19.80 2.71 29.92
CA GLU A 20 -21.12 2.64 30.54
C GLU A 20 -21.59 4.05 30.89
N LEU A 21 -22.68 4.47 30.25
CA LEU A 21 -23.26 5.81 30.32
C LEU A 21 -24.62 5.75 31.03
N GLU A 22 -24.82 6.56 32.06
CA GLU A 22 -26.11 6.76 32.70
C GLU A 22 -26.81 7.99 32.11
N THR A 23 -27.93 7.79 31.42
CA THR A 23 -28.79 8.86 30.90
C THR A 23 -30.02 9.02 31.78
N SER A 24 -30.39 10.29 32.05
CA SER A 24 -31.64 10.60 32.74
C SER A 24 -32.76 10.75 31.71
N ILE A 25 -33.82 9.94 31.84
CA ILE A 25 -35.00 9.99 30.99
C ILE A 25 -36.26 10.27 31.83
N ALA A 26 -37.34 10.69 31.18
CA ALA A 26 -38.64 10.86 31.83
C ALA A 26 -39.17 9.48 32.28
N GLY A 27 -38.90 9.13 33.55
CA GLY A 27 -39.27 7.83 34.14
C GLY A 27 -38.13 7.12 34.89
N GLY A 28 -36.89 7.61 34.84
CA GLY A 28 -35.79 7.03 35.61
C GLY A 28 -34.40 7.25 34.99
N LYS A 29 -33.45 6.41 35.40
CA LYS A 29 -32.07 6.39 34.89
C LYS A 29 -31.88 5.12 34.04
N VAL A 30 -31.30 5.27 32.85
CA VAL A 30 -30.95 4.15 31.97
C VAL A 30 -29.44 4.04 31.90
N LEU A 31 -28.93 2.81 32.10
CA LEU A 31 -27.53 2.46 31.89
C LEU A 31 -27.36 1.90 30.47
N ASP A 32 -26.54 2.57 29.68
CA ASP A 32 -26.23 2.21 28.30
C ASP A 32 -24.75 1.81 28.20
N ARG A 33 -24.49 0.59 27.72
CA ARG A 33 -23.14 0.04 27.57
C ARG A 33 -22.80 -0.04 26.09
N ARG A 34 -21.74 0.65 25.69
CA ARG A 34 -21.30 0.70 24.29
C ARG A 34 -19.83 0.32 24.17
N PRO A 35 -19.47 -0.62 23.28
CA PRO A 35 -18.09 -0.79 22.84
C PRO A 35 -17.54 0.52 22.27
N TRP A 36 -16.25 0.80 22.49
CA TRP A 36 -15.63 2.03 21.96
C TRP A 36 -15.77 2.17 20.45
N SER A 37 -15.73 1.05 19.71
CA SER A 37 -15.94 0.99 18.26
C SER A 37 -17.28 1.53 17.80
N GLN A 38 -18.31 1.55 18.67
CA GLN A 38 -19.64 2.06 18.35
C GLN A 38 -19.81 3.56 18.64
N LEU A 39 -18.81 4.20 19.25
CA LEU A 39 -18.80 5.64 19.47
C LEU A 39 -18.05 6.34 18.35
N SER A 40 -18.60 7.45 17.86
CA SER A 40 -17.88 8.32 16.92
C SER A 40 -16.67 8.99 17.59
N PRO A 41 -15.64 9.37 16.83
CA PRO A 41 -14.49 10.11 17.35
C PRO A 41 -14.85 11.42 18.07
N LEU A 42 -15.92 12.11 17.65
CA LEU A 42 -16.41 13.31 18.34
C LEU A 42 -17.05 12.99 19.70
N GLU A 43 -17.84 11.92 19.80
CA GLU A 43 -18.39 11.44 21.07
C GLU A 43 -17.27 10.99 22.04
N ARG A 44 -16.24 10.30 21.50
CA ARG A 44 -15.03 9.95 22.26
C ARG A 44 -14.29 11.22 22.75
N LEU A 45 -14.21 12.27 21.92
CA LEU A 45 -13.60 13.56 22.29
C LEU A 45 -14.42 14.33 23.36
N ARG A 46 -15.75 14.18 23.39
CA ARG A 46 -16.58 14.79 24.44
C ARG A 46 -16.50 14.04 25.76
N LEU A 47 -16.45 12.71 25.69
CA LEU A 47 -16.11 11.87 26.83
C LEU A 47 -14.73 12.28 27.40
N PHE A 48 -13.74 12.50 26.53
CA PHE A 48 -12.40 13.00 26.87
C PHE A 48 -12.42 14.30 27.69
N ARG A 49 -13.27 15.28 27.34
CA ARG A 49 -13.34 16.58 28.04
C ARG A 49 -14.00 16.52 29.42
N ALA A 50 -14.72 15.44 29.73
CA ALA A 50 -15.48 15.31 30.97
C ALA A 50 -14.80 14.46 32.04
N VAL A 51 -13.67 13.81 31.72
CA VAL A 51 -12.92 13.00 32.66
C VAL A 51 -12.15 13.91 33.64
N PRO A 52 -12.20 13.67 34.98
CA PRO A 52 -11.48 14.47 35.96
C PRO A 52 -9.95 14.44 35.76
N HIS A 53 -9.24 15.52 36.09
CA HIS A 53 -7.77 15.58 36.05
C HIS A 53 -7.06 14.80 37.18
N SER A 54 -7.65 13.70 37.67
CA SER A 54 -6.98 12.76 38.58
C SER A 54 -6.04 11.83 37.80
N VAL A 55 -5.15 11.11 38.49
CA VAL A 55 -4.25 10.12 37.85
C VAL A 55 -5.05 9.05 37.09
N ASP A 56 -6.13 8.53 37.69
CA ASP A 56 -7.02 7.55 37.05
C ASP A 56 -7.78 8.14 35.85
N GLY A 57 -8.16 9.42 35.94
CA GLY A 57 -8.79 10.12 34.84
C GLY A 57 -7.84 10.32 33.66
N LEU A 58 -6.63 10.83 33.92
CA LEU A 58 -5.58 10.97 32.91
C LEU A 58 -5.20 9.61 32.30
N LEU A 59 -5.20 8.52 33.07
CA LEU A 59 -5.01 7.15 32.53
C LEU A 59 -6.12 6.76 31.54
N GLY A 60 -7.37 7.02 31.89
CA GLY A 60 -8.51 6.78 31.00
C GLY A 60 -8.42 7.60 29.72
N ILE A 61 -8.05 8.87 29.82
CA ILE A 61 -7.87 9.76 28.67
C ILE A 61 -6.68 9.28 27.80
N ALA A 62 -5.57 8.84 28.39
CA ALA A 62 -4.42 8.29 27.67
C ALA A 62 -4.82 7.05 26.86
N PHE A 63 -5.50 6.07 27.49
CA PHE A 63 -5.97 4.88 26.81
C PHE A 63 -6.88 5.21 25.61
N LEU A 64 -7.76 6.20 25.77
CA LEU A 64 -8.67 6.62 24.72
C LEU A 64 -7.99 7.40 23.60
N ALA A 65 -7.01 8.24 23.92
CA ALA A 65 -6.20 8.93 22.93
C ALA A 65 -5.37 7.93 22.11
N GLU A 66 -4.82 6.89 22.75
CA GLU A 66 -4.13 5.77 22.10
C GLU A 66 -5.08 5.01 21.16
N TYR A 67 -6.26 4.62 21.66
CA TYR A 67 -7.27 3.87 20.88
C TYR A 67 -7.86 4.66 19.71
N SER A 68 -7.99 5.98 19.85
CA SER A 68 -8.51 6.87 18.80
C SER A 68 -7.44 7.35 17.82
N GLY A 69 -6.17 6.95 17.99
CA GLY A 69 -5.06 7.40 17.15
C GLY A 69 -4.71 8.89 17.33
N ASN A 70 -5.21 9.54 18.39
CA ASN A 70 -4.87 10.92 18.71
C ASN A 70 -3.53 10.97 19.47
N THR A 71 -2.45 10.74 18.72
CA THR A 71 -1.09 10.63 19.26
C THR A 71 -0.65 11.90 20.00
N GLU A 72 -1.05 13.08 19.53
CA GLU A 72 -0.68 14.34 20.17
C GLU A 72 -1.32 14.47 21.56
N ALA A 73 -2.62 14.19 21.67
CA ALA A 73 -3.30 14.17 22.96
C ALA A 73 -2.70 13.11 23.88
N PHE A 74 -2.46 11.90 23.37
CA PHE A 74 -1.83 10.80 24.11
C PHE A 74 -0.51 11.22 24.74
N GLU A 75 0.35 11.87 23.97
CA GLU A 75 1.68 12.29 24.42
C GLU A 75 1.63 13.43 25.41
N GLN A 76 0.72 14.40 25.23
CA GLN A 76 0.52 15.47 26.20
C GLN A 76 0.04 14.92 27.55
N ILE A 77 -0.83 13.91 27.54
CA ILE A 77 -1.33 13.26 28.75
C ILE A 77 -0.22 12.47 29.45
N LEU A 78 0.56 11.68 28.70
CA LEU A 78 1.70 10.97 29.26
C LEU A 78 2.72 11.93 29.86
N LEU A 79 2.99 13.04 29.19
CA LEU A 79 3.87 14.08 29.70
C LEU A 79 3.33 14.68 31.00
N SER A 80 2.03 15.00 31.03
CA SER A 80 1.35 15.50 32.22
C SER A 80 1.42 14.50 33.39
N LEU A 81 1.19 13.21 33.12
CA LEU A 81 1.32 12.14 34.10
C LEU A 81 2.76 12.02 34.62
N HIS A 82 3.75 12.07 33.73
CA HIS A 82 5.16 11.93 34.09
C HIS A 82 5.74 13.10 34.89
N ARG A 83 5.19 14.30 34.71
CA ARG A 83 5.55 15.48 35.54
C ARG A 83 5.02 15.36 36.97
N GLY A 84 3.96 14.58 37.19
CA GLY A 84 3.41 14.32 38.52
C GLY A 84 4.06 13.13 39.22
N GLU A 85 4.41 13.28 40.50
CA GLU A 85 5.09 12.23 41.28
C GLU A 85 4.26 10.94 41.37
N ALA A 86 2.94 11.05 41.54
CA ALA A 86 2.02 9.92 41.57
C ALA A 86 1.74 9.28 40.18
N GLY A 87 1.92 10.03 39.10
CA GLY A 87 1.62 9.59 37.72
C GLY A 87 2.84 9.07 36.95
N ARG A 88 4.06 9.34 37.43
CA ARG A 88 5.31 8.99 36.74
C ARG A 88 5.46 7.51 36.48
N ALA A 89 5.35 6.67 37.52
CA ALA A 89 5.50 5.22 37.36
C ALA A 89 4.49 4.63 36.36
N LEU A 90 3.28 5.20 36.32
CA LEU A 90 2.22 4.80 35.41
C LEU A 90 2.53 5.21 33.95
N ALA A 91 2.94 6.46 33.73
CA ALA A 91 3.34 6.93 32.40
C ALA A 91 4.49 6.10 31.82
N GLU A 92 5.50 5.79 32.64
CA GLU A 92 6.60 4.94 32.23
C GLU A 92 6.15 3.50 31.95
N ALA A 93 5.24 2.92 32.76
CA ALA A 93 4.71 1.58 32.52
C ALA A 93 3.91 1.48 31.21
N ILE A 94 3.15 2.53 30.85
CA ILE A 94 2.43 2.59 29.56
C ILE A 94 3.44 2.61 28.40
N LEU A 95 4.50 3.42 28.50
CA LEU A 95 5.55 3.47 27.48
C LEU A 95 6.34 2.15 27.39
N ASP A 96 6.62 1.52 28.53
CA ASP A 96 7.29 0.22 28.59
C ASP A 96 6.45 -0.85 27.88
N ARG A 97 5.11 -0.85 28.07
CA ARG A 97 4.20 -1.74 27.31
C ARG A 97 4.31 -1.54 25.81
N GLY A 98 4.35 -0.28 25.35
CA GLY A 98 4.55 0.06 23.94
C GLY A 98 5.89 -0.44 23.39
N ASN A 99 6.92 -0.55 24.24
CA ASN A 99 8.25 -1.04 23.92
C ASN A 99 8.45 -2.54 24.21
N GLY A 100 7.37 -3.34 24.19
CA GLY A 100 7.45 -4.79 24.42
C GLY A 100 7.74 -5.17 25.88
N GLY A 101 7.45 -4.30 26.83
CA GLY A 101 7.65 -4.47 28.26
C GLY A 101 9.06 -4.15 28.76
N ILE A 102 9.95 -3.68 27.88
CA ILE A 102 11.35 -3.42 28.22
C ILE A 102 11.56 -1.93 28.42
N ARG A 103 12.03 -1.56 29.61
CA ARG A 103 12.43 -0.19 29.91
C ARG A 103 13.74 0.17 29.20
N PRO A 104 13.77 1.26 28.41
CA PRO A 104 14.99 1.67 27.74
C PRO A 104 16.08 2.12 28.74
N PRO A 105 17.37 1.86 28.44
CA PRO A 105 18.48 2.36 29.24
C PRO A 105 18.41 3.88 29.38
N GLY A 106 18.51 4.38 30.62
CA GLY A 106 18.38 5.81 30.93
C GLY A 106 16.94 6.32 31.07
N GLY A 107 15.93 5.45 30.92
CA GLY A 107 14.52 5.78 31.13
C GLY A 107 13.95 6.75 30.09
N TYR A 108 12.86 7.42 30.47
CA TYR A 108 12.19 8.41 29.63
C TYR A 108 12.51 9.83 30.10
N VAL A 109 12.65 10.73 29.13
CA VAL A 109 12.98 12.14 29.34
C VAL A 109 12.04 13.01 28.53
N GLU A 110 11.78 14.21 29.04
CA GLU A 110 11.03 15.21 28.30
C GLU A 110 11.93 15.82 27.20
N TYR A 111 11.45 15.83 25.96
CA TYR A 111 12.12 16.48 24.83
C TYR A 111 11.07 17.10 23.89
N LYS A 112 11.19 18.40 23.63
CA LYS A 112 10.25 19.19 22.80
C LYS A 112 8.76 18.91 23.14
N GLY A 113 8.42 18.83 24.43
CA GLY A 113 7.03 18.63 24.87
C GLY A 113 6.47 17.22 24.68
N ARG A 114 7.33 16.20 24.54
CA ARG A 114 6.98 14.77 24.48
C ARG A 114 7.88 13.96 25.42
N LEU A 115 7.43 12.77 25.83
CA LEU A 115 8.28 11.78 26.50
C LEU A 115 8.90 10.85 25.47
N ILE A 116 10.23 10.78 25.48
CA ILE A 116 10.99 9.85 24.63
C ILE A 116 12.05 9.15 25.48
N SER A 117 12.61 8.04 24.98
CA SER A 117 13.73 7.40 25.68
C SER A 117 14.96 8.32 25.70
N ALA A 118 15.79 8.21 26.75
CA ALA A 118 17.04 8.98 26.83
C ALA A 118 17.95 8.74 25.62
N ALA A 119 18.06 7.48 25.17
CA ALA A 119 18.80 7.12 23.96
C ALA A 119 18.20 7.70 22.67
N GLU A 120 16.88 7.88 22.60
CA GLU A 120 16.24 8.55 21.47
C GLU A 120 16.44 10.07 21.52
N ARG A 121 16.38 10.70 22.70
CA ARG A 121 16.74 12.11 22.86
C ARG A 121 18.17 12.35 22.37
N ASP A 122 19.12 11.52 22.81
CA ASP A 122 20.52 11.69 22.45
C ASP A 122 20.73 11.52 20.94
N ARG A 123 20.10 10.51 20.32
CA ARG A 123 20.06 10.37 18.86
C ARG A 123 19.49 11.62 18.17
N ARG A 124 18.32 12.12 18.61
CA ARG A 124 17.71 13.33 18.04
C ARG A 124 18.60 14.57 18.23
N VAL A 125 19.31 14.71 19.35
CA VAL A 125 20.26 15.80 19.60
C VAL A 125 21.48 15.68 18.67
N ASP A 126 22.02 14.47 18.50
CA ASP A 126 23.11 14.20 17.57
C ASP A 126 22.69 14.45 16.12
N ASP A 127 21.47 14.05 15.73
CA ASP A 127 20.90 14.32 14.41
C ASP A 127 20.75 15.82 14.17
N VAL A 128 20.25 16.58 15.15
CA VAL A 128 20.18 18.04 15.08
C VAL A 128 21.58 18.65 14.95
N ARG A 129 22.58 18.13 15.68
CA ARG A 129 23.97 18.60 15.57
C ARG A 129 24.54 18.33 14.18
N LEU A 130 24.34 17.12 13.65
CA LEU A 130 24.81 16.71 12.34
C LEU A 130 24.11 17.51 11.24
N LYS A 131 22.80 17.76 11.37
CA LYS A 131 22.02 18.61 10.47
C LYS A 131 22.60 20.02 10.43
N LYS A 132 22.85 20.64 11.59
CA LYS A 132 23.49 21.97 11.67
C LYS A 132 24.90 21.98 11.06
N GLN A 133 25.66 20.90 11.21
CA GLN A 133 26.98 20.79 10.57
C GLN A 133 26.84 20.74 9.04
N ARG A 134 25.96 19.89 8.53
CA ARG A 134 25.67 19.78 7.08
C ARG A 134 25.17 21.10 6.50
N GLU A 135 24.28 21.80 7.19
CA GLU A 135 23.82 23.14 6.79
C GLU A 135 24.98 24.13 6.68
N ARG A 136 25.91 24.14 7.65
CA ARG A 136 27.10 25.01 7.61
C ARG A 136 28.00 24.68 6.42
N GLU A 137 28.26 23.40 6.19
CA GLU A 137 29.04 22.92 5.05
C GLU A 137 28.37 23.30 3.72
N ALA A 138 27.05 23.15 3.63
CA ALA A 138 26.26 23.51 2.46
C ALA A 138 26.26 25.00 2.16
N ILE A 139 26.14 25.84 3.18
CA ILE A 139 26.28 27.31 3.05
C ILE A 139 27.69 27.69 2.59
N ALA A 140 28.72 27.02 3.11
CA ALA A 140 30.10 27.27 2.70
C ALA A 140 30.35 26.87 1.24
N GLU A 141 29.82 25.71 0.82
CA GLU A 141 29.94 25.24 -0.55
C GLU A 141 29.17 26.12 -1.53
N MET A 142 27.94 26.51 -1.20
CA MET A 142 27.17 27.46 -2.00
C MET A 142 27.94 28.78 -2.20
N LYS A 143 28.57 29.32 -1.16
CA LYS A 143 29.40 30.54 -1.27
C LYS A 143 30.57 30.35 -2.25
N ARG A 144 31.16 29.16 -2.34
CA ARG A 144 32.23 28.84 -3.30
C ARG A 144 31.67 28.76 -4.72
N LEU A 145 30.56 28.06 -4.92
CA LEU A 145 29.90 27.95 -6.22
C LEU A 145 29.48 29.32 -6.75
N LYS A 146 28.96 30.21 -5.90
CA LYS A 146 28.63 31.60 -6.27
C LYS A 146 29.85 32.40 -6.74
N LYS A 147 31.00 32.28 -6.06
CA LYS A 147 32.24 32.95 -6.51
C LYS A 147 32.68 32.52 -7.91
N SER A 148 32.29 31.32 -8.34
CA SER A 148 32.60 30.82 -9.68
C SER A 148 31.62 31.26 -10.77
N SER A 149 30.53 31.98 -10.42
CA SER A 149 29.47 32.43 -11.34
C SER A 149 28.78 31.30 -12.13
N ARG A 150 28.70 30.09 -11.55
CA ARG A 150 28.16 28.90 -12.22
C ARG A 150 26.79 28.51 -11.66
N ILE A 151 25.75 29.21 -12.11
CA ILE A 151 24.35 29.02 -11.68
C ILE A 151 23.90 27.56 -11.82
N GLU A 152 24.27 26.90 -12.92
CA GLU A 152 23.95 25.48 -13.16
C GLU A 152 24.46 24.55 -12.06
N MET A 153 25.65 24.81 -11.50
CA MET A 153 26.17 24.01 -10.38
C MET A 153 25.41 24.25 -9.08
N VAL A 154 24.90 25.46 -8.87
CA VAL A 154 24.06 25.77 -7.71
C VAL A 154 22.73 25.01 -7.81
N VAL A 155 22.13 24.96 -9.00
CA VAL A 155 20.92 24.19 -9.26
C VAL A 155 21.14 22.68 -9.06
N ALA A 156 22.25 22.13 -9.56
CA ALA A 156 22.62 20.74 -9.31
C ALA A 156 22.79 20.46 -7.81
N TYR A 157 23.45 21.37 -7.09
CA TYR A 157 23.64 21.25 -5.64
C TYR A 157 22.33 21.30 -4.86
N VAL A 158 21.38 22.15 -5.28
CA VAL A 158 20.03 22.20 -4.71
C VAL A 158 19.30 20.85 -4.83
N LYS A 159 19.42 20.16 -5.98
CA LYS A 159 18.81 18.84 -6.16
C LYS A 159 19.38 17.84 -5.14
N THR A 160 20.70 17.86 -4.93
CA THR A 160 21.34 17.05 -3.89
C THR A 160 20.86 17.40 -2.48
N LEU A 161 20.64 18.69 -2.16
CA LEU A 161 20.09 19.08 -0.85
C LEU A 161 18.67 18.53 -0.63
N ARG A 162 17.80 18.57 -1.66
CA ARG A 162 16.46 17.97 -1.58
C ARG A 162 16.51 16.44 -1.43
N GLU A 163 17.46 15.77 -2.09
CA GLU A 163 17.73 14.34 -1.91
C GLU A 163 18.21 14.01 -0.48
N GLN A 164 18.89 14.95 0.17
CA GLN A 164 19.34 14.82 1.57
C GLN A 164 18.28 15.24 2.60
N GLY A 165 17.13 15.77 2.15
CA GLY A 165 16.05 16.23 3.02
C GLY A 165 16.21 17.65 3.58
N SER A 166 17.07 18.47 2.98
CA SER A 166 17.26 19.88 3.34
C SER A 166 16.48 20.80 2.39
N PHE A 167 15.16 20.78 2.50
CA PHE A 167 14.23 21.48 1.61
C PHE A 167 14.20 22.98 1.84
N GLU A 168 14.18 23.43 3.10
CA GLU A 168 14.18 24.87 3.42
C GLU A 168 15.44 25.56 2.89
N LEU A 169 16.60 24.92 3.09
CA LEU A 169 17.88 25.44 2.62
C LEU A 169 17.96 25.43 1.09
N ALA A 170 17.48 24.36 0.46
CA ALA A 170 17.37 24.25 -0.99
C ALA A 170 16.55 25.40 -1.60
N ASP A 171 15.36 25.65 -1.07
CA ASP A 171 14.47 26.72 -1.55
C ASP A 171 15.06 28.11 -1.31
N ASN A 172 15.71 28.32 -0.17
CA ASN A 172 16.45 29.56 0.09
C ASN A 172 17.56 29.79 -0.94
N PHE A 173 18.29 28.76 -1.36
CA PHE A 173 19.30 28.88 -2.40
C PHE A 173 18.69 29.17 -3.78
N LEU A 174 17.55 28.55 -4.12
CA LEU A 174 16.84 28.85 -5.36
C LEU A 174 16.38 30.31 -5.42
N ARG A 175 15.81 30.86 -4.34
CA ARG A 175 15.40 32.26 -4.26
C ARG A 175 16.58 33.20 -4.47
N GLN A 176 17.72 32.91 -3.84
CA GLN A 176 18.92 33.71 -4.03
C GLN A 176 19.51 33.61 -5.45
N VAL A 177 19.38 32.47 -6.13
CA VAL A 177 19.76 32.34 -7.55
C VAL A 177 18.88 33.25 -8.40
N ILE A 178 17.58 33.29 -8.13
CA ILE A 178 16.63 34.14 -8.85
C ILE A 178 16.92 35.63 -8.64
N GLU A 179 17.23 36.05 -7.41
CA GLU A 179 17.58 37.43 -7.08
C GLU A 179 18.88 37.91 -7.74
N GLN A 180 19.81 36.98 -8.01
CA GLN A 180 21.13 37.28 -8.56
C GLN A 180 21.24 37.10 -10.07
N ALA A 181 20.23 36.53 -10.71
CA ALA A 181 20.23 36.31 -12.15
C ALA A 181 20.03 37.63 -12.90
N ASP A 182 20.83 37.86 -13.94
CA ASP A 182 20.73 39.08 -14.76
C ASP A 182 19.46 39.08 -15.63
N ASP A 183 18.92 37.89 -15.93
CA ASP A 183 17.71 37.71 -16.70
C ASP A 183 16.87 36.49 -16.23
N ALA A 184 15.67 36.38 -16.80
CA ALA A 184 14.73 35.32 -16.46
C ALA A 184 15.13 33.93 -17.00
N GLU A 185 15.94 33.88 -18.06
CA GLU A 185 16.39 32.64 -18.71
C GLU A 185 17.43 31.93 -17.83
N GLN A 186 18.39 32.69 -17.29
CA GLN A 186 19.42 32.20 -16.36
C GLN A 186 18.82 31.60 -15.07
N SER A 187 17.65 32.08 -14.64
CA SER A 187 16.96 31.61 -13.44
C SER A 187 15.76 30.69 -13.74
N ALA A 188 15.54 30.31 -15.00
CA ALA A 188 14.34 29.58 -15.40
C ALA A 188 14.16 28.25 -14.66
N GLU A 189 15.23 27.44 -14.54
CA GLU A 189 15.18 26.17 -13.80
C GLU A 189 14.97 26.39 -12.29
N ALA A 190 15.55 27.46 -11.72
CA ALA A 190 15.33 27.77 -10.30
C ALA A 190 13.88 28.17 -10.01
N ARG A 191 13.27 28.97 -10.90
CA ARG A 191 11.84 29.33 -10.84
C ARG A 191 10.97 28.08 -11.00
N ARG A 192 11.30 27.22 -11.95
CA ARG A 192 10.60 25.94 -12.18
C ARG A 192 10.63 25.07 -10.92
N LEU A 193 11.79 24.91 -10.28
CA LEU A 193 11.96 24.08 -9.09
C LEU A 193 11.24 24.63 -7.84
N LEU A 194 11.11 25.95 -7.70
CA LEU A 194 10.31 26.56 -6.64
C LEU A 194 8.80 26.45 -6.87
N GLN A 195 8.36 26.39 -8.13
CA GLN A 195 6.95 26.24 -8.49
C GLN A 195 6.50 24.77 -8.52
N ASP A 196 7.43 23.83 -8.68
CA ASP A 196 7.12 22.41 -8.71
C ASP A 196 6.87 21.88 -7.29
N PRO A 197 5.65 21.39 -6.97
CA PRO A 197 5.38 20.83 -5.66
C PRO A 197 6.21 19.58 -5.37
N LEU A 198 6.68 18.86 -6.38
CA LEU A 198 7.51 17.67 -6.17
C LEU A 198 8.92 18.09 -5.71
N LEU A 199 9.15 18.01 -4.40
CA LEU A 199 10.44 18.36 -3.79
C LEU A 199 11.46 17.26 -4.04
N ALA A 200 11.10 16.02 -3.71
CA ALA A 200 11.95 14.86 -3.93
C ALA A 200 11.13 13.55 -3.97
N PHE A 201 11.80 12.46 -4.32
CA PHE A 201 11.27 11.11 -4.18
C PHE A 201 12.25 10.21 -3.40
N ARG A 202 11.73 9.14 -2.79
CA ARG A 202 12.51 8.12 -2.06
C ARG A 202 12.06 6.74 -2.47
N ARG A 203 12.99 5.90 -2.93
CA ARG A 203 12.74 4.47 -3.14
C ARG A 203 12.69 3.82 -1.75
N LEU A 204 11.50 3.41 -1.33
CA LEU A 204 11.30 2.71 -0.07
C LEU A 204 11.45 1.20 -0.22
N GLU A 205 11.16 0.69 -1.41
CA GLU A 205 11.27 -0.73 -1.78
C GLU A 205 11.60 -0.81 -3.28
N GLU A 206 12.60 -1.61 -3.65
CA GLU A 206 13.04 -1.80 -5.04
C GLU A 206 13.37 -3.27 -5.28
N ASN A 207 12.36 -4.04 -5.68
CA ASN A 207 12.46 -5.48 -5.86
C ASN A 207 12.70 -5.92 -7.31
N GLY A 208 12.63 -4.98 -8.27
CA GLY A 208 12.93 -5.26 -9.66
C GLY A 208 12.50 -4.17 -10.62
N ARG A 209 12.57 -4.48 -11.92
CA ARG A 209 12.22 -3.55 -12.98
C ARG A 209 10.71 -3.27 -12.95
N PRO A 210 10.27 -2.01 -13.13
CA PRO A 210 8.84 -1.66 -13.19
C PRO A 210 8.02 -2.45 -14.22
N SER A 211 8.65 -2.93 -15.30
CA SER A 211 7.99 -3.75 -16.32
C SER A 211 7.46 -5.11 -15.81
N ASN A 212 7.88 -5.54 -14.62
CA ASN A 212 7.47 -6.80 -14.02
C ASN A 212 7.21 -6.67 -12.51
N ARG A 213 6.81 -5.50 -12.04
CA ARG A 213 6.43 -5.23 -10.65
C ARG A 213 5.13 -4.44 -10.64
N VAL A 214 4.44 -4.42 -9.50
CA VAL A 214 3.42 -3.41 -9.21
C VAL A 214 4.10 -2.23 -8.53
N ASP A 215 4.10 -1.07 -9.16
CA ASP A 215 4.73 0.14 -8.61
C ASP A 215 3.73 1.00 -7.84
N PHE A 216 3.88 1.05 -6.51
CA PHE A 216 3.13 1.94 -5.63
C PHE A 216 3.84 3.29 -5.44
N PHE A 217 3.08 4.38 -5.55
CA PHE A 217 3.51 5.71 -5.13
C PHE A 217 2.82 6.13 -3.83
N ILE A 218 3.59 6.49 -2.81
CA ILE A 218 3.05 7.09 -1.58
C ILE A 218 3.28 8.60 -1.65
N LEU A 219 2.23 9.43 -1.66
CA LEU A 219 2.33 10.89 -1.81
C LEU A 219 1.95 11.58 -0.50
N GLY A 220 2.73 12.59 -0.12
CA GLY A 220 2.41 13.45 1.02
C GLY A 220 1.51 14.60 0.58
N GLU A 221 0.44 14.85 1.33
CA GLU A 221 -0.50 15.95 1.08
C GLU A 221 -0.68 16.83 2.32
N GLY A 222 -0.64 18.15 2.14
CA GLY A 222 -0.75 19.12 3.24
C GLY A 222 0.49 19.21 4.13
N TYR A 223 1.64 18.71 3.66
CA TYR A 223 2.94 18.83 4.34
C TYR A 223 3.70 20.05 3.76
N PRO A 224 4.02 21.08 4.57
CA PRO A 224 4.74 22.26 4.08
C PRO A 224 6.19 21.95 3.66
N VAL A 225 6.82 22.89 2.96
CA VAL A 225 8.26 22.86 2.62
C VAL A 225 9.11 23.16 3.86
N ASP A 226 8.95 22.32 4.88
CA ASP A 226 9.68 22.34 6.14
C ASP A 226 10.29 20.95 6.35
N ASP A 227 11.56 20.92 6.73
CA ASP A 227 12.30 19.66 6.81
C ASP A 227 11.69 18.69 7.84
N GLU A 228 11.19 19.19 8.98
CA GLU A 228 10.57 18.35 10.01
C GLU A 228 9.24 17.76 9.52
N TYR A 229 8.43 18.54 8.78
CA TYR A 229 7.19 18.04 8.18
C TYR A 229 7.43 17.02 7.07
N GLN A 230 8.41 17.26 6.20
CA GLN A 230 8.74 16.34 5.12
C GLN A 230 9.35 15.03 5.64
N GLU A 231 10.10 15.08 6.75
CA GLU A 231 10.56 13.89 7.46
C GLU A 231 9.40 13.15 8.15
N ALA A 232 8.44 13.87 8.74
CA ALA A 232 7.24 13.27 9.35
C ALA A 232 6.38 12.52 8.31
N PHE A 233 6.23 13.08 7.10
CA PHE A 233 5.61 12.36 5.99
C PHE A 233 6.40 11.10 5.63
N LEU A 234 7.73 11.18 5.46
CA LEU A 234 8.54 10.02 5.08
C LEU A 234 8.46 8.89 6.12
N ASN A 235 8.38 9.23 7.40
CA ASN A 235 8.12 8.28 8.48
C ASN A 235 6.73 7.65 8.37
N SER A 236 5.71 8.44 8.03
CA SER A 236 4.35 7.94 7.78
C SER A 236 4.32 7.01 6.57
N ALA A 237 5.02 7.34 5.48
CA ALA A 237 5.14 6.51 4.29
C ALA A 237 5.83 5.17 4.58
N ASN A 238 6.91 5.17 5.37
CA ASN A 238 7.56 3.93 5.82
C ASN A 238 6.65 3.07 6.71
N THR A 239 5.90 3.69 7.62
CA THR A 239 4.91 2.98 8.45
C THR A 239 3.79 2.40 7.59
N CYS A 240 3.27 3.18 6.64
CA CYS A 240 2.26 2.74 5.68
C CYS A 240 2.75 1.54 4.86
N LYS A 241 4.00 1.57 4.36
CA LYS A 241 4.63 0.44 3.66
C LYS A 241 4.66 -0.81 4.54
N LYS A 242 5.13 -0.68 5.79
CA LYS A 242 5.22 -1.82 6.74
C LYS A 242 3.85 -2.42 7.04
N LEU A 243 2.83 -1.57 7.21
CA LEU A 243 1.45 -2.02 7.43
C LEU A 243 0.89 -2.74 6.19
N LEU A 244 1.12 -2.18 4.99
CA LEU A 244 0.71 -2.81 3.74
C LEU A 244 1.27 -4.23 3.63
N PHE A 245 2.58 -4.42 3.82
CA PHE A 245 3.23 -5.74 3.75
C PHE A 245 3.11 -6.57 5.04
N SER A 246 2.26 -6.17 6.00
CA SER A 246 1.98 -6.97 7.19
C SER A 246 0.87 -8.02 6.97
N VAL A 247 0.09 -7.88 5.89
CA VAL A 247 -1.08 -8.72 5.58
C VAL A 247 -0.96 -9.36 4.20
N ASP A 248 -1.41 -10.61 4.06
CA ASP A 248 -1.48 -11.30 2.78
C ASP A 248 -2.62 -10.72 1.90
N PRO A 249 -2.48 -10.68 0.57
CA PRO A 249 -1.38 -11.25 -0.22
C PRO A 249 -0.16 -10.33 -0.33
N TYR A 250 -0.22 -9.09 0.14
CA TYR A 250 0.90 -8.15 -0.03
C TYR A 250 2.19 -8.68 0.61
N ARG A 251 2.09 -9.26 1.80
CA ARG A 251 3.22 -9.88 2.53
C ARG A 251 3.81 -11.08 1.80
N GLU A 252 2.96 -11.95 1.25
CA GLU A 252 3.42 -13.14 0.51
C GLU A 252 4.15 -12.77 -0.78
N TYR A 253 3.62 -11.76 -1.47
CA TYR A 253 4.12 -11.32 -2.77
C TYR A 253 4.96 -10.04 -2.65
N GLU A 254 5.59 -9.75 -1.50
CA GLU A 254 6.30 -8.49 -1.26
C GLU A 254 7.34 -8.18 -2.36
N SER A 255 8.04 -9.22 -2.85
CA SER A 255 9.02 -9.12 -3.95
C SER A 255 8.43 -8.70 -5.31
N TYR A 256 7.10 -8.65 -5.43
CA TYR A 256 6.36 -8.30 -6.64
C TYR A 256 6.06 -6.80 -6.69
N PHE A 257 6.36 -6.06 -5.63
CA PHE A 257 6.06 -4.65 -5.50
C PHE A 257 7.32 -3.79 -5.46
N ASN A 258 7.24 -2.62 -6.06
CA ASN A 258 8.14 -1.50 -5.81
C ASN A 258 7.35 -0.41 -5.07
N VAL A 259 8.02 0.35 -4.20
CA VAL A 259 7.38 1.44 -3.44
C VAL A 259 8.23 2.69 -3.48
N THR A 260 7.64 3.78 -3.95
CA THR A 260 8.29 5.10 -4.03
C THR A 260 7.49 6.13 -3.26
N ALA A 261 8.11 6.82 -2.30
CA ALA A 261 7.49 7.98 -1.64
C ALA A 261 7.79 9.26 -2.43
N LEU A 262 6.78 10.12 -2.61
CA LEU A 262 6.87 11.44 -3.23
C LEU A 262 6.61 12.51 -2.16
N GLN A 263 7.64 13.32 -1.90
CA GLN A 263 7.59 14.45 -0.98
C GLN A 263 7.07 15.66 -1.73
N LEU A 264 5.81 16.03 -1.48
CA LEU A 264 5.19 17.21 -2.06
C LEU A 264 5.22 18.37 -1.07
N GLY A 265 5.72 19.51 -1.52
CA GLY A 265 5.72 20.77 -0.80
C GLY A 265 4.36 21.44 -0.93
N SER A 266 3.62 21.51 0.18
CA SER A 266 2.31 22.18 0.23
C SER A 266 2.47 23.65 0.64
N PRO A 267 1.82 24.60 -0.04
CA PRO A 267 1.75 25.99 0.42
C PRO A 267 1.13 26.11 1.82
N ASP A 268 0.01 25.41 2.04
CA ASP A 268 -0.64 25.35 3.35
C ASP A 268 -0.42 24.02 4.07
N SER A 269 -0.40 24.09 5.41
CA SER A 269 -0.39 22.90 6.28
C SER A 269 -1.82 22.45 6.58
N GLY A 270 -2.07 21.15 6.48
CA GLY A 270 -3.39 20.53 6.62
C GLY A 270 -4.11 20.37 5.27
N ILE A 271 -5.42 20.14 5.31
CA ILE A 271 -6.28 19.95 4.13
C ILE A 271 -7.64 20.64 4.32
N ASP A 272 -8.48 20.67 3.29
CA ASP A 272 -9.83 21.24 3.38
C ASP A 272 -10.71 20.50 4.40
N ARG A 273 -11.65 21.22 5.03
CA ARG A 273 -12.59 20.61 5.98
C ARG A 273 -14.00 21.19 5.93
N ILE A 274 -14.96 20.28 5.82
CA ILE A 274 -16.39 20.52 5.93
C ILE A 274 -16.98 19.46 6.88
N PRO A 275 -17.68 19.84 7.97
CA PRO A 275 -17.99 21.20 8.41
C PRO A 275 -16.77 21.92 9.02
N GLY A 276 -16.75 23.25 8.94
CA GLY A 276 -15.68 24.09 9.50
C GLY A 276 -15.16 25.18 8.57
N ASP A 277 -15.59 25.19 7.31
CA ASP A 277 -15.25 26.18 6.27
C ASP A 277 -13.74 26.46 6.18
N VAL A 278 -12.94 25.39 6.31
CA VAL A 278 -11.49 25.45 6.16
C VAL A 278 -11.13 25.13 4.72
N GLU A 279 -10.51 26.09 4.04
CA GLU A 279 -9.96 25.95 2.69
C GLU A 279 -8.42 26.08 2.76
N LYS A 280 -7.72 25.23 2.01
CA LYS A 280 -6.25 25.10 1.99
C LYS A 280 -5.78 24.94 0.55
N ASP A 281 -4.72 25.67 0.18
CA ASP A 281 -4.04 25.45 -1.09
C ASP A 281 -3.02 24.32 -0.94
N THR A 282 -3.38 23.14 -1.45
CA THR A 282 -2.55 21.93 -1.35
C THR A 282 -2.39 21.22 -2.70
N PRO A 283 -1.27 20.50 -2.92
CA PRO A 283 -0.94 19.93 -4.23
C PRO A 283 -1.97 18.97 -4.83
N LEU A 284 -2.75 18.27 -4.00
CA LEU A 284 -3.69 17.22 -4.45
C LEU A 284 -5.17 17.55 -4.18
N ASP A 285 -5.49 18.77 -3.72
CA ASP A 285 -6.84 19.20 -3.31
C ASP A 285 -7.54 18.16 -2.42
N ALA A 286 -6.84 17.68 -1.39
CA ALA A 286 -7.48 16.79 -0.43
C ALA A 286 -8.40 17.55 0.53
N GLY A 287 -9.42 16.85 1.02
CA GLY A 287 -10.35 17.42 1.98
C GLY A 287 -11.17 16.37 2.72
N VAL A 288 -11.58 16.71 3.93
CA VAL A 288 -12.52 15.95 4.75
C VAL A 288 -13.90 16.56 4.60
N ARG A 289 -14.86 15.78 4.10
CA ARG A 289 -16.28 16.15 4.05
C ARG A 289 -17.09 15.19 4.91
N TRP A 290 -17.70 15.70 5.98
CA TRP A 290 -18.50 14.92 6.93
C TRP A 290 -17.78 13.65 7.40
N GLN A 291 -16.52 13.83 7.80
CA GLN A 291 -15.56 12.81 8.24
C GLN A 291 -14.97 11.90 7.15
N ILE A 292 -15.41 12.06 5.89
CA ILE A 292 -14.92 11.29 4.73
C ILE A 292 -13.78 12.03 4.05
N LEU A 293 -12.61 11.41 4.04
CA LEU A 293 -11.42 11.93 3.38
C LEU A 293 -11.44 11.64 1.89
N THR A 294 -11.15 12.64 1.07
CA THR A 294 -11.03 12.51 -0.39
C THR A 294 -9.86 13.32 -0.91
N CYS A 295 -9.38 13.02 -2.13
CA CYS A 295 -8.41 13.84 -2.85
C CYS A 295 -8.67 13.82 -4.36
N ASN A 296 -8.03 14.72 -5.11
CA ASN A 296 -8.14 14.78 -6.56
C ASN A 296 -7.23 13.75 -7.26
N SER A 297 -7.79 12.62 -7.67
CA SER A 297 -7.03 11.55 -8.34
C SER A 297 -6.35 12.01 -9.63
N SER A 298 -6.92 12.97 -10.37
CA SER A 298 -6.30 13.48 -11.60
C SER A 298 -4.98 14.20 -11.32
N LYS A 299 -4.92 14.96 -10.22
CA LYS A 299 -3.69 15.59 -9.73
C LYS A 299 -2.68 14.54 -9.25
N VAL A 300 -3.12 13.53 -8.49
CA VAL A 300 -2.27 12.39 -8.08
C VAL A 300 -1.58 11.76 -9.28
N PHE A 301 -2.35 11.37 -10.30
CA PHE A 301 -1.78 10.75 -11.49
C PHE A 301 -0.91 11.68 -12.33
N SER A 302 -1.04 13.00 -12.18
CA SER A 302 -0.13 13.96 -12.85
C SER A 302 1.29 13.89 -12.30
N PHE A 303 1.45 13.53 -11.02
CA PHE A 303 2.76 13.29 -10.41
C PHE A 303 3.30 11.91 -10.76
N THR A 304 2.47 10.85 -10.66
CA THR A 304 2.95 9.49 -10.95
C THR A 304 3.36 9.31 -12.42
N ARG A 305 2.71 9.99 -13.37
CA ARG A 305 3.10 9.99 -14.80
C ARG A 305 4.49 10.56 -15.09
N ARG A 306 5.11 11.27 -14.14
CA ARG A 306 6.50 11.74 -14.27
C ARG A 306 7.51 10.58 -14.14
N PHE A 307 7.05 9.41 -13.69
CA PHE A 307 7.82 8.17 -13.59
C PHE A 307 7.38 7.24 -14.73
N PRO A 308 8.23 6.93 -15.73
CA PRO A 308 7.82 6.30 -16.99
C PRO A 308 7.05 4.98 -16.85
N GLU A 309 7.73 3.83 -16.84
CA GLU A 309 7.08 2.52 -16.75
C GLU A 309 6.32 2.35 -15.43
N ALA A 310 6.93 2.77 -14.31
CA ALA A 310 6.34 2.66 -12.97
C ALA A 310 5.00 3.41 -12.83
N GLY A 311 4.84 4.57 -13.47
CA GLY A 311 3.63 5.38 -13.38
C GLY A 311 2.42 4.78 -14.09
N LYS A 312 2.60 3.76 -14.95
CA LYS A 312 1.54 3.15 -15.77
C LYS A 312 0.55 2.32 -14.95
N ASP A 313 0.99 1.77 -13.83
CA ASP A 313 0.15 0.93 -12.95
C ASP A 313 -0.94 1.74 -12.25
N ARG A 314 -0.73 3.06 -12.14
CA ARG A 314 -1.66 4.01 -11.53
C ARG A 314 -2.06 3.57 -10.12
N GLN A 315 -1.11 3.10 -9.32
CA GLN A 315 -1.32 2.73 -7.93
C GLN A 315 -0.70 3.78 -7.00
N ALA A 316 -1.54 4.46 -6.23
CA ALA A 316 -1.12 5.54 -5.35
C ALA A 316 -1.80 5.47 -3.98
N ILE A 317 -1.04 5.82 -2.94
CA ILE A 317 -1.52 6.03 -1.58
C ILE A 317 -1.20 7.46 -1.20
N VAL A 318 -2.21 8.27 -0.91
CA VAL A 318 -2.04 9.65 -0.44
C VAL A 318 -2.16 9.66 1.07
N ILE A 319 -1.16 10.20 1.76
CA ILE A 319 -1.19 10.41 3.20
C ILE A 319 -1.39 11.91 3.43
N CYS A 320 -2.51 12.27 4.03
CA CYS A 320 -2.87 13.66 4.32
C CYS A 320 -2.39 14.05 5.72
N ASN A 321 -1.79 15.24 5.84
CA ASN A 321 -1.34 15.83 7.10
C ASN A 321 -2.50 16.38 7.96
N ASP A 322 -3.52 15.57 8.17
CA ASP A 322 -4.68 15.90 9.00
C ASP A 322 -5.35 14.61 9.50
N TYR A 323 -6.47 14.75 10.21
CA TYR A 323 -7.25 13.66 10.80
C TYR A 323 -8.60 13.51 10.10
N ALA A 324 -8.99 12.26 9.87
CA ALA A 324 -10.29 11.88 9.33
C ALA A 324 -10.67 10.50 9.86
N ASP A 325 -11.97 10.26 10.01
CA ASP A 325 -12.49 9.00 10.54
C ASP A 325 -12.64 7.94 9.44
N VAL A 326 -12.86 8.39 8.21
CA VAL A 326 -13.13 7.53 7.06
C VAL A 326 -12.10 7.83 5.99
N ALA A 327 -11.29 6.82 5.68
CA ALA A 327 -10.42 6.80 4.52
C ALA A 327 -11.21 6.41 3.27
N THR A 328 -10.63 6.61 2.10
CA THR A 328 -11.27 6.20 0.84
C THR A 328 -10.28 5.52 -0.10
N GLY A 329 -10.81 4.66 -0.96
CA GLY A 329 -10.03 3.93 -1.94
C GLY A 329 -10.84 3.66 -3.21
N GLY A 330 -10.17 3.68 -4.36
CA GLY A 330 -10.78 3.33 -5.63
C GLY A 330 -10.02 3.89 -6.83
N GLY A 331 -10.18 3.24 -7.99
CA GLY A 331 -9.64 3.73 -9.26
C GLY A 331 -8.12 3.93 -9.28
N GLY A 332 -7.38 3.20 -8.43
CA GLY A 332 -5.93 3.32 -8.30
C GLY A 332 -5.42 4.32 -7.25
N VAL A 333 -6.31 4.99 -6.50
CA VAL A 333 -5.91 5.89 -5.40
C VAL A 333 -6.53 5.45 -4.09
N SER A 334 -5.73 5.39 -3.04
CA SER A 334 -6.15 5.26 -1.64
C SER A 334 -5.77 6.53 -0.88
N THR A 335 -6.69 7.14 -0.15
CA THR A 335 -6.46 8.39 0.58
C THR A 335 -6.63 8.15 2.07
N LEU A 336 -5.53 8.31 2.81
CA LEU A 336 -5.41 8.04 4.24
C LEU A 336 -5.10 9.34 5.00
N SER A 337 -5.63 9.44 6.21
CA SER A 337 -5.15 10.45 7.17
C SER A 337 -3.86 9.97 7.81
N LYS A 338 -3.02 10.87 8.33
CA LYS A 338 -1.77 10.48 9.03
C LYS A 338 -2.00 9.59 10.26
N ALA A 339 -3.21 9.62 10.83
CA ALA A 339 -3.63 8.76 11.95
C ALA A 339 -4.31 7.45 11.49
N GLY A 340 -4.78 7.39 10.24
CA GLY A 340 -5.56 6.28 9.68
C GLY A 340 -4.72 5.26 8.90
N LEU A 341 -3.41 5.19 9.10
CA LEU A 341 -2.53 4.32 8.27
C LEU A 341 -2.85 2.83 8.40
N SER A 342 -3.46 2.40 9.51
CA SER A 342 -3.82 1.00 9.77
C SER A 342 -4.85 0.42 8.80
N VAL A 343 -5.64 1.27 8.12
CA VAL A 343 -6.66 0.82 7.15
C VAL A 343 -6.11 0.69 5.74
N VAL A 344 -4.80 0.89 5.52
CA VAL A 344 -4.17 0.85 4.19
C VAL A 344 -4.52 -0.42 3.41
N ASN A 345 -4.55 -1.59 4.04
CA ASN A 345 -4.84 -2.85 3.34
C ASN A 345 -6.26 -2.89 2.76
N HIS A 346 -7.23 -2.31 3.48
CA HIS A 346 -8.62 -2.17 3.04
C HIS A 346 -8.71 -1.22 1.85
N GLU A 347 -8.15 -0.02 1.98
CA GLU A 347 -8.22 0.99 0.93
C GLU A 347 -7.44 0.60 -0.34
N VAL A 348 -6.33 -0.12 -0.17
CA VAL A 348 -5.59 -0.67 -1.31
C VAL A 348 -6.36 -1.84 -1.95
N GLY A 349 -7.18 -2.57 -1.20
CA GLY A 349 -8.11 -3.55 -1.76
C GLY A 349 -9.07 -2.92 -2.77
N HIS A 350 -9.59 -1.73 -2.48
CA HIS A 350 -10.38 -0.94 -3.43
C HIS A 350 -9.54 -0.42 -4.61
N SER A 351 -8.41 0.21 -4.33
CA SER A 351 -7.65 0.91 -5.38
C SER A 351 -6.94 -0.04 -6.35
N LEU A 352 -6.40 -1.16 -5.86
CA LEU A 352 -5.69 -2.15 -6.65
C LEU A 352 -6.65 -3.09 -7.39
N ALA A 353 -7.55 -3.75 -6.68
CA ALA A 353 -8.37 -4.83 -7.24
C ALA A 353 -9.84 -4.47 -7.45
N GLY A 354 -10.27 -3.28 -7.05
CA GLY A 354 -11.66 -2.83 -7.18
C GLY A 354 -12.62 -3.59 -6.28
N LEU A 355 -12.14 -4.14 -5.15
CA LEU A 355 -12.99 -4.79 -4.16
C LEU A 355 -14.07 -3.82 -3.68
N ARG A 356 -15.22 -4.34 -3.25
CA ARG A 356 -16.31 -3.56 -2.67
C ARG A 356 -16.37 -3.79 -1.17
N ASP A 357 -16.94 -2.83 -0.46
CA ASP A 357 -17.20 -2.94 0.96
C ASP A 357 -18.16 -4.07 1.29
N GLU A 358 -17.77 -4.91 2.25
CA GLU A 358 -18.54 -6.04 2.73
C GLU A 358 -19.26 -5.73 4.05
N TYR A 359 -19.05 -4.55 4.63
CA TYR A 359 -19.83 -4.07 5.76
C TYR A 359 -21.19 -3.50 5.33
N ASP A 360 -22.16 -3.61 6.24
CA ASP A 360 -23.59 -3.40 6.01
C ASP A 360 -24.14 -2.11 6.65
N TYR A 361 -23.24 -1.27 7.17
CA TYR A 361 -23.56 0.02 7.75
C TYR A 361 -22.91 1.15 6.95
N VAL A 362 -23.42 2.37 7.11
CA VAL A 362 -22.88 3.54 6.42
C VAL A 362 -21.88 4.26 7.31
N GLN A 363 -20.74 4.67 6.75
CA GLN A 363 -19.70 5.41 7.48
C GLN A 363 -19.80 6.92 7.31
N GLY A 364 -19.33 7.70 8.28
CA GLY A 364 -19.38 9.17 8.30
C GLY A 364 -20.62 9.70 9.01
N THR A 365 -20.69 11.03 9.16
CA THR A 365 -21.69 11.69 10.03
C THR A 365 -22.54 12.73 9.28
N ASP A 366 -22.71 12.54 7.97
CA ASP A 366 -23.52 13.44 7.14
C ASP A 366 -24.98 13.46 7.65
N PRO A 367 -25.47 14.61 8.16
CA PRO A 367 -26.81 14.71 8.75
C PRO A 367 -27.93 14.68 7.70
N GLU A 368 -27.64 14.94 6.43
CA GLU A 368 -28.63 14.90 5.34
C GLU A 368 -28.77 13.50 4.73
N ARG A 369 -27.99 12.54 5.22
CA ARG A 369 -27.95 11.20 4.65
C ARG A 369 -29.20 10.39 5.00
N GLU A 370 -29.87 9.89 3.98
CA GLU A 370 -31.01 8.99 4.16
C GLU A 370 -30.58 7.64 4.74
N LEU A 371 -31.30 7.16 5.76
CA LEU A 371 -31.16 5.81 6.26
C LEU A 371 -31.51 4.80 5.17
N VAL A 372 -30.67 3.77 5.00
CA VAL A 372 -30.92 2.70 4.03
C VAL A 372 -32.13 1.90 4.48
N LYS A 373 -33.26 2.10 3.78
CA LYS A 373 -34.48 1.31 3.98
C LYS A 373 -34.44 0.04 3.15
N LYS A 374 -34.98 -1.05 3.70
CA LYS A 374 -35.21 -2.27 2.92
C LYS A 374 -36.11 -1.92 1.74
N ARG A 375 -35.69 -2.28 0.53
CA ARG A 375 -36.54 -2.14 -0.66
C ARG A 375 -37.69 -3.16 -0.54
N GLU A 376 -38.93 -2.69 -0.60
CA GLU A 376 -40.12 -3.55 -0.59
C GLU A 376 -40.35 -4.23 -1.95
N MET A 377 -39.70 -3.74 -3.01
CA MET A 377 -39.76 -4.32 -4.34
C MET A 377 -38.78 -5.47 -4.53
N ASN A 378 -39.13 -6.42 -5.40
CA ASN A 378 -38.25 -7.50 -5.82
C ASN A 378 -36.98 -6.92 -6.49
N VAL A 379 -35.82 -7.19 -5.92
CA VAL A 379 -34.51 -6.79 -6.44
C VAL A 379 -33.98 -7.94 -7.29
N PRO A 380 -33.78 -7.77 -8.61
CA PRO A 380 -33.30 -8.84 -9.48
C PRO A 380 -31.87 -9.24 -9.12
N THR A 381 -31.61 -10.54 -9.20
CA THR A 381 -30.27 -11.07 -8.95
C THR A 381 -29.29 -10.57 -9.99
N SER A 382 -28.18 -9.99 -9.53
CA SER A 382 -27.10 -9.48 -10.38
C SER A 382 -25.76 -9.52 -9.66
N GLU A 383 -24.69 -9.65 -10.46
CA GLU A 383 -23.34 -9.62 -9.93
C GLU A 383 -22.93 -8.19 -9.57
N ALA A 384 -22.46 -7.98 -8.34
CA ALA A 384 -21.75 -6.77 -7.94
C ALA A 384 -20.27 -7.12 -7.79
N ARG A 385 -19.64 -7.49 -8.93
CA ARG A 385 -18.22 -7.86 -8.97
C ARG A 385 -17.34 -6.79 -8.29
N PRO A 386 -16.22 -7.22 -7.67
CA PRO A 386 -15.66 -8.58 -7.74
C PRO A 386 -16.00 -9.49 -6.55
N ASN A 387 -16.65 -9.02 -5.49
CA ASN A 387 -16.83 -9.78 -4.24
C ASN A 387 -18.25 -9.75 -3.66
N LEU A 388 -19.25 -9.21 -4.37
CA LEU A 388 -20.63 -9.14 -3.90
C LEU A 388 -21.64 -9.63 -4.94
N MET A 389 -22.80 -10.09 -4.47
CA MET A 389 -24.00 -10.29 -5.27
C MET A 389 -25.10 -9.35 -4.79
N ARG A 390 -26.04 -9.00 -5.66
CA ARG A 390 -27.30 -8.32 -5.30
C ARG A 390 -28.48 -9.22 -5.63
N GLY A 391 -29.56 -9.12 -4.87
CA GLY A 391 -30.81 -9.82 -5.13
C GLY A 391 -31.62 -10.00 -3.84
N SER A 392 -32.95 -9.97 -3.94
CA SER A 392 -33.83 -10.17 -2.77
C SER A 392 -34.21 -11.63 -2.51
N ASP A 393 -34.04 -12.51 -3.49
CA ASP A 393 -34.30 -13.95 -3.35
C ASP A 393 -32.98 -14.69 -3.06
N ARG A 394 -32.91 -15.32 -1.89
CA ARG A 394 -31.71 -16.02 -1.44
C ARG A 394 -31.36 -17.24 -2.30
N GLU A 395 -32.36 -18.01 -2.72
CA GLU A 395 -32.15 -19.23 -3.49
C GLU A 395 -31.67 -18.88 -4.90
N ASP A 396 -32.26 -17.86 -5.52
CA ASP A 396 -31.83 -17.34 -6.82
C ASP A 396 -30.40 -16.80 -6.75
N VAL A 397 -30.05 -16.02 -5.71
CA VAL A 397 -28.68 -15.52 -5.50
C VAL A 397 -27.69 -16.67 -5.29
N LEU A 398 -28.03 -17.66 -4.46
CA LEU A 398 -27.15 -18.82 -4.23
C LEU A 398 -26.89 -19.58 -5.54
N SER A 399 -27.92 -19.76 -6.37
CA SER A 399 -27.80 -20.49 -7.64
C SER A 399 -27.00 -19.75 -8.73
N LYS A 400 -26.82 -18.43 -8.60
CA LYS A 400 -26.16 -17.56 -9.59
C LYS A 400 -24.86 -16.95 -9.08
N THR A 401 -24.44 -17.28 -7.86
CA THR A 401 -23.25 -16.68 -7.27
C THR A 401 -22.00 -17.09 -8.05
N PHE A 402 -21.18 -16.12 -8.46
CA PHE A 402 -20.02 -16.41 -9.31
C PHE A 402 -18.83 -17.00 -8.53
N TRP A 403 -18.95 -17.21 -7.22
CA TRP A 403 -17.97 -17.91 -6.36
C TRP A 403 -18.48 -19.28 -5.89
N ASP A 404 -19.47 -19.86 -6.58
CA ASP A 404 -20.00 -21.20 -6.35
C ASP A 404 -18.89 -22.27 -6.30
N TYR A 405 -17.90 -22.18 -7.18
CA TYR A 405 -16.75 -23.10 -7.19
C TYR A 405 -15.95 -23.10 -5.89
N TRP A 406 -15.93 -22.00 -5.12
CA TRP A 406 -15.34 -22.01 -3.77
C TRP A 406 -16.24 -22.73 -2.76
N ILE A 407 -17.56 -22.64 -2.91
CA ILE A 407 -18.52 -23.39 -2.08
C ILE A 407 -18.34 -24.90 -2.34
N ASP A 408 -18.29 -25.28 -3.62
CA ASP A 408 -18.15 -26.67 -4.07
C ASP A 408 -16.79 -27.27 -3.72
N ALA A 409 -15.73 -26.46 -3.71
CA ALA A 409 -14.38 -26.88 -3.34
C ALA A 409 -14.27 -27.36 -1.87
N GLY A 410 -15.19 -26.91 -1.00
CA GLY A 410 -15.29 -27.36 0.38
C GLY A 410 -14.21 -26.80 1.32
N GLU A 411 -14.36 -27.14 2.61
CA GLU A 411 -13.59 -26.57 3.73
C GLU A 411 -12.08 -26.75 3.60
N GLU A 412 -11.62 -27.87 3.03
CA GLU A 412 -10.19 -28.14 2.84
C GLU A 412 -9.49 -27.13 1.91
N LYS A 413 -10.25 -26.43 1.06
CA LYS A 413 -9.74 -25.41 0.15
C LYS A 413 -9.85 -24.00 0.72
N TRP A 414 -10.68 -23.78 1.73
CA TRP A 414 -10.83 -22.46 2.34
C TRP A 414 -9.59 -22.16 3.20
N TRP A 415 -8.63 -21.42 2.65
CA TRP A 415 -7.33 -21.16 3.30
C TRP A 415 -7.42 -20.51 4.69
N ASN A 416 -8.53 -19.81 4.97
CA ASN A 416 -8.80 -19.17 6.26
C ASN A 416 -9.73 -20.00 7.16
N HIS A 417 -10.05 -21.24 6.76
CA HIS A 417 -10.97 -22.17 7.43
C HIS A 417 -12.34 -21.57 7.77
N SER A 418 -12.72 -20.47 7.11
CA SER A 418 -13.99 -19.79 7.33
C SER A 418 -15.00 -20.24 6.29
N LYS A 419 -16.26 -20.41 6.72
CA LYS A 419 -17.31 -20.92 5.82
C LYS A 419 -17.52 -19.99 4.61
N VAL A 420 -17.43 -20.54 3.40
CA VAL A 420 -17.81 -19.86 2.16
C VAL A 420 -19.27 -20.17 1.83
N SER A 421 -20.06 -19.12 1.63
CA SER A 421 -21.48 -19.22 1.27
C SER A 421 -21.96 -17.87 0.72
N ILE A 422 -23.24 -17.56 0.89
CA ILE A 422 -23.80 -16.22 0.70
C ILE A 422 -24.33 -15.71 2.04
N PHE A 423 -23.77 -14.62 2.53
CA PHE A 423 -24.14 -13.94 3.79
C PHE A 423 -24.74 -12.58 3.47
N GLU A 424 -25.96 -12.30 3.94
CA GLU A 424 -26.63 -11.03 3.66
C GLU A 424 -25.94 -9.88 4.40
N GLY A 425 -25.84 -8.73 3.75
CA GLY A 425 -25.15 -7.52 4.22
C GLY A 425 -23.86 -7.23 3.45
N GLY A 426 -23.72 -6.00 2.99
CA GLY A 426 -22.56 -5.49 2.24
C GLY A 426 -22.93 -4.22 1.49
N ASP A 427 -21.94 -3.52 0.92
CA ASP A 427 -22.15 -2.27 0.16
C ASP A 427 -22.98 -1.25 0.97
N HIS A 428 -22.71 -1.18 2.28
CA HIS A 428 -23.37 -0.28 3.24
C HIS A 428 -24.86 -0.55 3.46
N THR A 429 -25.37 -1.73 3.09
CA THR A 429 -26.74 -2.13 3.34
C THR A 429 -26.84 -3.50 4.00
N PRO A 430 -27.75 -3.70 4.97
CA PRO A 430 -27.98 -5.01 5.58
C PRO A 430 -28.89 -5.92 4.76
N PHE A 431 -29.44 -5.45 3.63
CA PHE A 431 -30.44 -6.19 2.86
C PHE A 431 -30.07 -6.31 1.39
N ASN A 432 -30.45 -7.43 0.76
CA ASN A 432 -30.39 -7.67 -0.68
C ASN A 432 -28.99 -7.54 -1.32
N VAL A 433 -27.93 -7.51 -0.51
CA VAL A 433 -26.53 -7.58 -0.92
C VAL A 433 -25.89 -8.73 -0.17
N TRP A 434 -25.08 -9.53 -0.86
CA TRP A 434 -24.55 -10.78 -0.32
C TRP A 434 -23.04 -10.83 -0.50
N ARG A 435 -22.34 -11.20 0.57
CA ARG A 435 -20.89 -11.38 0.63
C ARG A 435 -20.52 -12.85 0.82
N PRO A 436 -19.28 -13.26 0.50
CA PRO A 436 -18.88 -14.67 0.45
C PRO A 436 -18.58 -15.30 1.82
N GLN A 437 -18.12 -14.51 2.80
CA GLN A 437 -17.74 -14.99 4.14
C GLN A 437 -18.19 -14.01 5.23
N MET A 438 -18.22 -14.47 6.49
CA MET A 438 -18.61 -13.62 7.62
C MET A 438 -17.58 -12.55 7.96
N GLY A 439 -16.29 -12.87 7.85
CA GLY A 439 -15.16 -11.97 8.09
C GLY A 439 -14.37 -11.72 6.81
N CYS A 440 -13.89 -10.48 6.65
CA CYS A 440 -13.08 -10.07 5.52
C CYS A 440 -12.36 -8.75 5.84
N MET A 441 -11.19 -8.53 5.25
CA MET A 441 -10.53 -7.22 5.21
C MET A 441 -11.48 -6.11 4.74
N MET A 442 -12.37 -6.41 3.78
CA MET A 442 -13.37 -5.47 3.26
C MET A 442 -14.56 -5.25 4.20
N ARG A 443 -14.59 -5.87 5.38
CA ARG A 443 -15.67 -5.78 6.36
C ARG A 443 -15.20 -5.28 7.72
N ASP A 444 -14.21 -5.94 8.29
CA ASP A 444 -13.79 -5.76 9.68
C ASP A 444 -12.27 -5.65 9.86
N GLY A 445 -11.51 -5.58 8.75
CA GLY A 445 -10.06 -5.37 8.79
C GLY A 445 -9.25 -6.61 9.23
N SER A 446 -9.86 -7.79 9.29
CA SER A 446 -9.18 -9.03 9.66
C SER A 446 -8.17 -9.50 8.60
N GLY A 447 -8.61 -10.30 7.64
CA GLY A 447 -7.84 -10.75 6.47
C GLY A 447 -8.79 -10.90 5.30
N PHE A 448 -8.29 -10.84 4.06
CA PHE A 448 -9.18 -10.98 2.91
C PHE A 448 -9.96 -12.30 2.97
N CYS A 449 -11.21 -12.32 2.51
CA CYS A 449 -11.94 -13.58 2.32
C CYS A 449 -11.36 -14.35 1.11
N VAL A 450 -11.74 -15.62 0.91
CA VAL A 450 -11.19 -16.44 -0.19
C VAL A 450 -11.39 -15.80 -1.57
N VAL A 451 -12.55 -15.17 -1.79
CA VAL A 451 -12.89 -14.51 -3.07
C VAL A 451 -12.08 -13.23 -3.27
N CYS A 452 -11.94 -12.42 -2.21
CA CYS A 452 -11.12 -11.22 -2.28
C CYS A 452 -9.64 -11.56 -2.46
N MET A 453 -9.12 -12.56 -1.74
CA MET A 453 -7.74 -13.02 -1.87
C MET A 453 -7.42 -13.47 -3.29
N GLU A 454 -8.26 -14.33 -3.87
CA GLU A 454 -8.08 -14.79 -5.26
C GLU A 454 -8.11 -13.63 -6.26
N LYS A 455 -9.06 -12.70 -6.08
CA LYS A 455 -9.16 -11.51 -6.91
C LYS A 455 -7.93 -10.60 -6.80
N MET A 456 -7.37 -10.44 -5.60
CA MET A 456 -6.14 -9.68 -5.37
C MET A 456 -4.97 -10.32 -6.12
N ILE A 457 -4.79 -11.65 -6.01
CA ILE A 457 -3.70 -12.38 -6.68
C ILE A 457 -3.81 -12.32 -8.19
N TRP A 458 -5.01 -12.54 -8.76
CA TRP A 458 -5.22 -12.33 -10.19
C TRP A 458 -4.83 -10.92 -10.62
N THR A 459 -5.10 -9.91 -9.79
CA THR A 459 -4.78 -8.53 -10.10
C THR A 459 -3.27 -8.30 -10.05
N ILE A 460 -2.54 -8.84 -9.06
CA ILE A 460 -1.08 -8.81 -9.02
C ILE A 460 -0.49 -9.42 -10.31
N TYR A 461 -0.95 -10.61 -10.71
CA TYR A 461 -0.50 -11.30 -11.93
C TYR A 461 -0.97 -10.67 -13.26
N ARG A 462 -1.79 -9.61 -13.22
CA ARG A 462 -2.03 -8.78 -14.40
C ARG A 462 -0.85 -7.85 -14.69
N TYR A 463 -0.16 -7.41 -13.65
CA TYR A 463 1.04 -6.56 -13.73
C TYR A 463 2.33 -7.39 -13.76
N VAL A 464 2.35 -8.52 -13.05
CA VAL A 464 3.55 -9.34 -12.88
C VAL A 464 3.46 -10.66 -13.64
N SER A 465 4.53 -10.99 -14.35
CA SER A 465 4.81 -12.29 -14.96
C SER A 465 5.54 -13.19 -13.95
N PRO A 466 5.12 -14.47 -13.81
CA PRO A 466 5.84 -15.50 -13.05
C PRO A 466 7.33 -15.64 -13.42
N ILE A 467 7.71 -15.31 -14.65
CA ILE A 467 9.11 -15.30 -15.11
C ILE A 467 9.65 -13.88 -14.98
N ASP A 468 10.67 -13.69 -14.13
CA ASP A 468 11.31 -12.39 -13.92
C ASP A 468 12.38 -12.09 -14.96
N ARG A 469 13.19 -13.11 -15.29
CA ARG A 469 14.28 -12.99 -16.27
C ARG A 469 14.60 -14.34 -16.89
N VAL A 470 15.12 -14.30 -18.11
CA VAL A 470 15.76 -15.46 -18.75
C VAL A 470 17.14 -15.12 -19.29
N GLU A 471 17.94 -16.15 -19.55
CA GLU A 471 19.24 -16.02 -20.21
C GLU A 471 19.57 -17.33 -20.95
N PRO A 472 19.88 -17.31 -22.25
CA PRO A 472 19.75 -16.19 -23.17
C PRO A 472 18.27 -15.78 -23.41
N GLU A 473 18.06 -14.65 -24.09
CA GLU A 473 16.72 -14.26 -24.52
C GLU A 473 16.11 -15.29 -25.50
N PRO A 474 14.77 -15.46 -25.53
CA PRO A 474 14.07 -16.35 -26.45
C PRO A 474 14.45 -16.12 -27.91
N GLY A 475 14.65 -17.19 -28.67
CA GLY A 475 15.01 -17.11 -30.09
C GLY A 475 15.65 -18.38 -30.63
N ASP A 476 16.23 -18.25 -31.82
CA ASP A 476 16.93 -19.32 -32.52
C ASP A 476 18.37 -19.42 -32.03
N ILE A 477 18.82 -20.63 -31.74
CA ILE A 477 20.16 -20.94 -31.23
C ILE A 477 20.73 -22.07 -32.08
N GLU A 478 21.88 -21.83 -32.71
CA GLU A 478 22.61 -22.83 -33.47
C GLU A 478 23.68 -23.47 -32.58
N ILE A 479 23.74 -24.80 -32.55
CA ILE A 479 24.79 -25.56 -31.86
C ILE A 479 25.29 -26.71 -32.73
N LYS A 480 26.57 -27.05 -32.59
CA LYS A 480 27.16 -28.26 -33.18
C LYS A 480 27.01 -29.47 -32.26
N ALA A 481 27.22 -30.68 -32.78
CA ALA A 481 27.20 -31.91 -31.99
C ALA A 481 28.15 -31.88 -30.77
N GLY A 482 29.29 -31.18 -30.87
CA GLY A 482 30.25 -31.02 -29.77
C GLY A 482 29.94 -29.90 -28.77
N GLU A 483 28.93 -29.08 -29.04
CA GLU A 483 28.60 -27.88 -28.28
C GLU A 483 27.40 -28.11 -27.35
N GLU A 484 27.20 -27.18 -26.42
CA GLU A 484 26.07 -27.19 -25.51
C GLU A 484 25.57 -25.78 -25.24
N VAL A 485 24.27 -25.69 -24.94
CA VAL A 485 23.62 -24.47 -24.50
C VAL A 485 22.96 -24.70 -23.14
N VAL A 486 23.07 -23.71 -22.27
CA VAL A 486 22.39 -23.68 -20.98
C VAL A 486 21.37 -22.55 -21.02
N LEU A 487 20.09 -22.91 -20.93
CA LEU A 487 19.00 -21.97 -20.82
C LEU A 487 18.68 -21.78 -19.34
N LYS A 488 18.52 -20.53 -18.91
CA LYS A 488 18.31 -20.15 -17.52
C LYS A 488 17.02 -19.34 -17.38
N VAL A 489 16.29 -19.56 -16.30
CA VAL A 489 15.11 -18.80 -15.89
C VAL A 489 15.21 -18.42 -14.42
N TRP A 490 14.88 -17.17 -14.12
CA TRP A 490 14.68 -16.66 -12.76
C TRP A 490 13.18 -16.48 -12.57
N PRO A 491 12.51 -17.41 -11.87
CA PRO A 491 11.12 -17.22 -11.48
C PRO A 491 11.00 -16.08 -10.46
N MET A 492 9.84 -15.45 -10.41
CA MET A 492 9.44 -14.63 -9.27
C MET A 492 9.38 -15.48 -7.99
N GLN A 493 9.50 -14.86 -6.81
CA GLN A 493 9.65 -15.59 -5.56
C GLN A 493 8.67 -15.09 -4.48
N PRO A 494 7.52 -15.77 -4.32
CA PRO A 494 6.68 -15.65 -3.14
C PRO A 494 7.45 -16.03 -1.86
N ARG A 495 6.95 -15.60 -0.71
CA ARG A 495 7.66 -15.76 0.57
C ARG A 495 7.63 -17.20 1.09
N THR A 496 6.54 -17.93 0.86
CA THR A 496 6.28 -19.22 1.53
C THR A 496 6.39 -20.42 0.59
N HIS A 497 6.45 -20.20 -0.71
CA HIS A 497 6.61 -21.28 -1.69
C HIS A 497 7.41 -20.84 -2.92
N ASP A 498 8.01 -21.83 -3.59
CA ASP A 498 8.64 -21.66 -4.89
C ASP A 498 7.60 -21.84 -6.01
N LEU A 499 7.84 -21.19 -7.15
CA LEU A 499 7.06 -21.43 -8.35
C LEU A 499 7.43 -22.77 -9.00
N GLU A 500 6.45 -23.46 -9.57
CA GLU A 500 6.63 -24.68 -10.34
C GLU A 500 7.33 -24.34 -11.67
N VAL A 501 8.45 -25.00 -11.98
CA VAL A 501 9.20 -24.80 -13.24
C VAL A 501 9.28 -26.12 -14.00
N ALA A 502 8.70 -26.17 -15.19
CA ALA A 502 8.70 -27.34 -16.05
C ALA A 502 9.37 -27.05 -17.39
N TRP A 503 10.36 -27.87 -17.77
CA TRP A 503 11.06 -27.77 -19.05
C TRP A 503 10.65 -28.91 -19.97
N THR A 504 10.25 -28.58 -21.19
CA THR A 504 9.86 -29.54 -22.22
C THR A 504 10.61 -29.30 -23.53
N ILE A 505 10.85 -30.36 -24.29
CA ILE A 505 11.50 -30.32 -25.60
C ILE A 505 10.69 -31.12 -26.64
N LEU A 506 10.59 -30.56 -27.84
CA LEU A 506 9.92 -31.17 -29.01
C LEU A 506 10.84 -31.14 -30.22
N SER A 507 11.09 -32.30 -30.83
CA SER A 507 11.97 -32.43 -32.01
C SER A 507 11.18 -32.37 -33.34
N PHE A 508 11.72 -31.63 -34.32
CA PHE A 508 11.09 -31.37 -35.62
C PHE A 508 11.92 -31.88 -36.82
N GLY A 509 13.15 -32.37 -36.59
CA GLY A 509 14.05 -32.80 -37.66
C GLY A 509 14.51 -31.63 -38.54
N ALA A 510 14.81 -31.88 -39.81
CA ALA A 510 15.49 -30.89 -40.68
C ALA A 510 14.69 -29.61 -40.99
N GLN A 511 13.36 -29.60 -40.81
CA GLN A 511 12.52 -28.45 -41.15
C GLN A 511 11.92 -27.80 -39.91
N LYS A 512 12.20 -26.50 -39.72
CA LYS A 512 11.48 -25.65 -38.77
C LYS A 512 10.05 -25.41 -39.31
N PRO A 513 8.98 -25.57 -38.51
CA PRO A 513 7.62 -25.26 -38.95
C PRO A 513 7.49 -23.81 -39.44
N VAL A 514 6.76 -23.62 -40.54
CA VAL A 514 6.60 -22.33 -41.24
C VAL A 514 5.88 -21.26 -40.40
N GLY A 515 5.26 -21.63 -39.27
CA GLY A 515 4.64 -20.70 -38.31
C GLY A 515 5.54 -20.20 -37.18
N ALA A 516 6.82 -20.58 -37.16
CA ALA A 516 7.76 -20.26 -36.08
C ALA A 516 8.61 -18.99 -36.34
N GLY A 517 8.19 -18.15 -37.30
CA GLY A 517 8.84 -16.87 -37.61
C GLY A 517 7.78 -15.81 -37.96
N GLY A 518 7.77 -14.70 -37.23
CA GLY A 518 6.91 -13.56 -37.51
C GLY A 518 7.46 -12.30 -36.86
N ASP A 519 7.88 -11.37 -37.71
CA ASP A 519 8.42 -10.04 -37.42
C ASP A 519 7.64 -9.25 -36.36
N GLY A 520 8.38 -8.40 -35.64
CA GLY A 520 7.83 -7.36 -34.78
C GLY A 520 6.87 -6.45 -35.55
N GLY A 521 5.57 -6.61 -35.29
CA GLY A 521 4.52 -5.71 -35.73
C GLY A 521 3.61 -5.36 -34.56
N GLU A 522 3.63 -4.09 -34.17
CA GLU A 522 2.77 -3.52 -33.11
C GLU A 522 1.29 -3.80 -33.39
N SER A 523 0.65 -4.56 -32.50
CA SER A 523 -0.78 -4.45 -32.27
C SER A 523 -1.11 -4.75 -30.80
N ALA A 524 -2.10 -4.03 -30.29
CA ALA A 524 -2.26 -3.68 -28.89
C ALA A 524 -2.72 -4.84 -27.98
N SER A 525 -1.76 -5.58 -27.41
CA SER A 525 -1.74 -6.10 -26.03
C SER A 525 -0.47 -6.94 -25.86
N GLY A 526 0.60 -6.33 -25.34
CA GLY A 526 1.96 -6.89 -25.32
C GLY A 526 2.18 -8.08 -24.39
N ARG A 527 1.67 -9.26 -24.76
CA ARG A 527 2.21 -10.56 -24.33
C ARG A 527 2.44 -11.38 -25.59
N GLY A 528 3.68 -11.36 -26.11
CA GLY A 528 4.09 -12.10 -27.31
C GLY A 528 3.85 -13.60 -27.12
N ARG A 529 2.71 -14.08 -27.61
CA ARG A 529 2.33 -15.50 -27.61
C ARG A 529 2.42 -16.02 -29.04
N THR A 530 3.62 -16.37 -29.49
CA THR A 530 3.81 -17.26 -30.64
C THR A 530 3.59 -18.70 -30.19
N ARG A 531 2.35 -19.06 -29.86
CA ARG A 531 2.01 -20.45 -29.51
C ARG A 531 1.80 -21.24 -30.80
N VAL A 532 2.84 -21.94 -31.26
CA VAL A 532 2.66 -23.05 -32.21
C VAL A 532 1.86 -24.13 -31.49
N ILE A 533 0.60 -24.33 -31.89
CA ILE A 533 -0.24 -25.44 -31.41
C ILE A 533 0.26 -26.69 -32.13
N ASP A 534 1.07 -27.48 -31.43
CA ASP A 534 1.54 -28.79 -31.88
C ASP A 534 0.93 -29.85 -30.95
N GLY A 535 0.29 -30.87 -31.54
CA GLY A 535 -0.37 -31.95 -30.81
C GLY A 535 0.55 -33.12 -30.44
N ARG A 536 1.86 -33.01 -30.74
CA ARG A 536 2.86 -34.00 -30.34
C ARG A 536 3.19 -33.89 -28.86
N GLU A 537 3.39 -35.03 -28.21
CA GLU A 537 3.83 -35.08 -26.82
C GLU A 537 5.26 -34.57 -26.69
N ALA A 538 5.44 -33.54 -25.86
CA ALA A 538 6.74 -32.99 -25.54
C ALA A 538 7.42 -33.83 -24.46
N GLU A 539 8.72 -34.10 -24.63
CA GLU A 539 9.50 -34.82 -23.61
C GLU A 539 9.96 -33.86 -22.52
N ALA A 540 10.01 -34.32 -21.27
CA ALA A 540 10.62 -33.55 -20.18
C ALA A 540 12.14 -33.43 -20.39
N ALA A 541 12.69 -32.23 -20.17
CA ALA A 541 14.13 -32.03 -20.29
C ALA A 541 14.89 -32.82 -19.20
N LYS A 542 15.95 -33.54 -19.60
CA LYS A 542 16.66 -34.49 -18.73
C LYS A 542 17.70 -33.84 -17.79
N ARG A 543 18.32 -32.74 -18.21
CA ARG A 543 19.41 -32.06 -17.48
C ARG A 543 18.95 -30.70 -16.95
N VAL A 544 18.05 -30.74 -15.96
CA VAL A 544 17.54 -29.54 -15.28
C VAL A 544 18.15 -29.46 -13.88
N ALA A 545 18.52 -28.26 -13.46
CA ALA A 545 19.00 -27.98 -12.11
C ALA A 545 18.34 -26.70 -11.57
N SER A 546 18.12 -26.65 -10.26
CA SER A 546 17.76 -25.45 -9.53
C SER A 546 18.89 -25.02 -8.60
N GLY A 547 19.00 -23.73 -8.33
CA GLY A 547 19.99 -23.16 -7.44
C GLY A 547 19.68 -21.69 -7.13
N GLN A 548 20.66 -20.99 -6.57
CA GLN A 548 20.58 -19.54 -6.35
C GLN A 548 21.68 -18.83 -7.15
N ASP A 549 21.36 -17.63 -7.64
CA ASP A 549 22.37 -16.74 -8.22
C ASP A 549 23.18 -16.03 -7.11
N PRO A 550 24.25 -15.27 -7.44
CA PRO A 550 25.05 -14.55 -6.43
C PRO A 550 24.28 -13.51 -5.61
N SER A 551 23.10 -13.08 -6.07
CA SER A 551 22.21 -12.20 -5.32
C SER A 551 21.22 -12.95 -4.42
N GLY A 552 21.30 -14.29 -4.38
CA GLY A 552 20.43 -15.16 -3.59
C GLY A 552 19.09 -15.47 -4.26
N ARG A 553 18.86 -15.03 -5.51
CA ARG A 553 17.60 -15.28 -6.22
C ARG A 553 17.56 -16.69 -6.79
N THR A 554 16.40 -17.33 -6.71
CA THR A 554 16.17 -18.66 -7.29
C THR A 554 16.41 -18.65 -8.81
N LEU A 555 17.15 -19.65 -9.28
CA LEU A 555 17.54 -19.85 -10.66
C LEU A 555 17.28 -21.30 -11.05
N HIS A 556 16.61 -21.52 -12.18
CA HIS A 556 16.49 -22.82 -12.82
C HIS A 556 17.23 -22.82 -14.14
N ALA A 557 17.96 -23.89 -14.43
CA ALA A 557 18.72 -24.03 -15.66
C ALA A 557 18.46 -25.39 -16.32
N ALA A 558 18.35 -25.40 -17.64
CA ALA A 558 18.27 -26.60 -18.46
C ALA A 558 19.44 -26.64 -19.46
N GLN A 559 20.20 -27.72 -19.44
CA GLN A 559 21.35 -27.93 -20.34
C GLN A 559 20.98 -28.84 -21.51
N PHE A 560 21.26 -28.38 -22.72
CA PHE A 560 21.05 -29.11 -23.96
C PHE A 560 22.39 -29.27 -24.67
N ARG A 561 22.78 -30.51 -24.98
CA ARG A 561 24.05 -30.83 -25.64
C ARG A 561 23.75 -31.33 -27.04
N GLY A 562 24.47 -30.83 -28.05
CA GLY A 562 24.25 -31.24 -29.44
C GLY A 562 24.34 -32.75 -29.63
N LYS A 563 25.30 -33.42 -28.98
CA LYS A 563 25.45 -34.88 -29.02
C LYS A 563 24.29 -35.68 -28.39
N ASP A 564 23.49 -35.06 -27.52
CA ASP A 564 22.38 -35.71 -26.82
C ASP A 564 21.04 -35.49 -27.60
N LEU A 565 21.08 -34.79 -28.75
CA LEU A 565 19.94 -34.41 -29.59
C LEU A 565 20.13 -34.93 -31.03
N ASP A 566 19.03 -35.24 -31.71
CA ASP A 566 19.06 -35.60 -33.14
C ASP A 566 19.39 -34.38 -34.02
N PRO A 567 20.06 -34.53 -35.18
CA PRO A 567 20.26 -33.41 -36.11
C PRO A 567 18.94 -32.75 -36.54
N GLY A 568 18.91 -31.42 -36.53
CA GLY A 568 17.75 -30.62 -36.92
C GLY A 568 17.22 -29.67 -35.84
N TRP A 569 15.96 -29.27 -35.95
CA TRP A 569 15.32 -28.28 -35.09
C TRP A 569 14.62 -28.91 -33.89
N HIS A 570 14.84 -28.32 -32.72
CA HIS A 570 14.16 -28.64 -31.47
C HIS A 570 13.55 -27.38 -30.87
N ARG A 571 12.32 -27.49 -30.41
CA ARG A 571 11.64 -26.44 -29.65
C ARG A 571 11.76 -26.76 -28.17
N VAL A 572 12.36 -25.87 -27.41
CA VAL A 572 12.44 -25.96 -25.95
C VAL A 572 11.51 -24.93 -25.34
N VAL A 573 10.67 -25.36 -24.41
CA VAL A 573 9.74 -24.49 -23.69
C VAL A 573 9.96 -24.67 -22.19
N VAL A 574 10.10 -23.55 -21.47
CA VAL A 574 9.92 -23.51 -20.02
C VAL A 574 8.56 -22.95 -19.69
N GLU A 575 7.80 -23.62 -18.84
CA GLU A 575 6.59 -23.10 -18.20
C GLU A 575 6.89 -22.87 -16.72
N VAL A 576 6.57 -21.67 -16.22
CA VAL A 576 6.65 -21.31 -14.80
C VAL A 576 5.25 -20.99 -14.31
N LYS A 577 4.85 -21.57 -13.18
CA LYS A 577 3.50 -21.44 -12.63
C LYS A 577 3.54 -21.25 -11.12
N ASP A 578 2.69 -20.36 -10.63
CA ASP A 578 2.42 -20.24 -9.20
C ASP A 578 1.42 -21.33 -8.73
N PRO A 579 1.83 -22.23 -7.80
CA PRO A 579 0.96 -23.25 -7.24
C PRO A 579 0.09 -22.77 -6.06
N THR A 580 0.03 -21.45 -5.79
CA THR A 580 -0.68 -20.88 -4.65
C THR A 580 -2.08 -21.46 -4.46
N ILE A 581 -2.36 -21.87 -3.22
CA ILE A 581 -3.67 -22.42 -2.83
C ILE A 581 -4.79 -21.36 -2.81
N TRP A 582 -4.42 -20.08 -2.88
CA TRP A 582 -5.34 -18.96 -2.84
C TRP A 582 -6.05 -18.69 -4.17
N VAL A 583 -5.64 -19.39 -5.24
CA VAL A 583 -6.30 -19.37 -6.54
C VAL A 583 -6.61 -20.81 -6.93
N ILE A 584 -7.88 -21.21 -6.87
CA ILE A 584 -8.28 -22.57 -7.27
C ILE A 584 -8.69 -22.64 -8.74
N ARG A 585 -8.98 -21.50 -9.38
CA ARG A 585 -9.39 -21.43 -10.78
C ARG A 585 -8.63 -20.33 -11.55
N ASP A 586 -7.58 -20.70 -12.28
CA ASP A 586 -6.83 -19.77 -13.15
C ASP A 586 -7.22 -19.90 -14.64
N GLU A 587 -8.47 -19.55 -14.97
CA GLU A 587 -8.98 -19.72 -16.35
C GLU A 587 -8.23 -18.90 -17.39
N LYS A 588 -7.73 -17.73 -16.97
CA LYS A 588 -7.04 -16.78 -17.84
C LYS A 588 -5.56 -17.11 -17.99
N GLY A 589 -5.06 -18.11 -17.26
CA GLY A 589 -3.63 -18.46 -17.26
C GLY A 589 -2.77 -17.29 -16.79
N LEU A 590 -3.22 -16.54 -15.78
CA LEU A 590 -2.50 -15.37 -15.25
C LEU A 590 -1.32 -15.80 -14.38
N LEU A 591 -1.47 -16.89 -13.64
CA LEU A 591 -0.46 -17.40 -12.69
C LEU A 591 0.62 -18.23 -13.37
N ARG A 592 0.61 -18.31 -14.71
CA ARG A 592 1.59 -19.05 -15.48
C ARG A 592 2.15 -18.21 -16.63
N ASP A 593 3.41 -18.44 -16.95
CA ASP A 593 4.05 -17.86 -18.13
C ASP A 593 5.07 -18.84 -18.71
N SER A 594 5.41 -18.66 -19.98
CA SER A 594 6.30 -19.56 -20.70
C SER A 594 7.30 -18.81 -21.58
N ARG A 595 8.50 -19.37 -21.74
CA ARG A 595 9.51 -18.89 -22.69
C ARG A 595 9.95 -20.03 -23.60
N GLU A 596 10.29 -19.67 -24.83
CA GLU A 596 10.53 -20.63 -25.90
C GLU A 596 11.86 -20.34 -26.61
N TRP A 597 12.63 -21.37 -26.91
CA TRP A 597 13.83 -21.32 -27.72
C TRP A 597 13.77 -22.38 -28.81
N TRP A 598 14.37 -22.08 -29.95
CA TRP A 598 14.54 -23.03 -31.05
C TRP A 598 16.02 -23.38 -31.18
N ILE A 599 16.37 -24.61 -30.84
CA ILE A 599 17.75 -25.11 -30.95
C ILE A 599 17.89 -25.84 -32.28
N HIS A 600 18.81 -25.42 -33.12
CA HIS A 600 19.20 -26.13 -34.33
C HIS A 600 20.52 -26.86 -34.10
N VAL A 601 20.52 -28.18 -34.29
CA VAL A 601 21.71 -29.03 -34.19
C VAL A 601 22.23 -29.31 -35.60
N GLU A 602 23.42 -28.81 -35.91
CA GLU A 602 24.09 -29.11 -37.19
C GLU A 602 24.37 -30.62 -37.31
N GLY A 603 24.01 -31.20 -38.46
CA GLY A 603 24.16 -32.63 -38.77
C GLY A 603 25.53 -33.04 -39.27
#